data_AF-A0A6A1UXW9-F1
#
_entry.id   AF-A0A6A1UXW9-F1
#
_cell.length_a   1.000
_cell.length_b   1.000
_cell.length_c   1.000
_cell.angle_alpha   90.00
_cell.angle_beta   90.00
_cell.angle_gamma   90.00
#
_symmetry.space_group_name_H-M   'P 1'
#
loop_
_entity.id
_entity.type
_entity.pdbx_description
1 polymer ?
#
loop_
_entity_poly.entity_id
_entity_poly.type
_entity_poly.pdbx_seq_one_letter_code
_entity_poly.pdbx_strand_id
1 'polypeptide(L)'
;MKLESDSAAIVTPFAKAGIFSRITFWWVNPLMKRGREKNLEDEDIPKLRETDRAENCHLLFLEQLSKQQKSAPSINDRAELEC
;
A
#
# COMPACT_ATOMS: atom_id res chain seq x y z
N MET A 1 -18.32 26.02 -6.83
CA MET A 1 -19.06 25.25 -5.80
C MET A 1 -18.08 24.81 -4.73
N LYS A 2 -18.61 24.69 -3.51
CA LYS A 2 -17.95 24.52 -2.21
C LYS A 2 -16.64 23.68 -2.26
N LEU A 3 -15.59 24.25 -1.68
CA LEU A 3 -14.42 23.54 -1.18
C LEU A 3 -14.90 22.70 0.02
N GLU A 4 -15.39 21.50 -0.24
CA GLU A 4 -15.65 20.53 0.81
C GLU A 4 -14.31 20.09 1.36
N SER A 5 -14.10 20.47 2.61
CA SER A 5 -12.95 20.16 3.44
C SER A 5 -12.68 18.67 3.34
N ASP A 6 -11.71 18.32 2.48
CA ASP A 6 -11.09 17.01 2.45
C ASP A 6 -10.60 16.80 3.87
N SER A 7 -11.35 16.00 4.64
CA SER A 7 -10.91 15.49 5.91
C SER A 7 -9.62 14.78 5.58
N ALA A 8 -8.50 15.47 5.77
CA ALA A 8 -7.15 15.03 5.47
C ALA A 8 -7.02 13.67 6.13
N ALA A 9 -7.31 12.63 5.35
CA ALA A 9 -7.57 11.31 5.87
C ALA A 9 -6.34 10.98 6.68
N ILE A 10 -6.48 10.85 8.01
CA ILE A 10 -5.34 10.86 8.93
C ILE A 10 -4.41 9.74 8.49
N VAL A 11 -3.41 10.11 7.68
CA VAL A 11 -2.50 9.16 7.09
C VAL A 11 -1.72 8.62 8.26
N THR A 12 -1.50 7.30 8.27
CA THR A 12 -0.66 6.66 9.28
C THR A 12 0.56 7.53 9.61
N PRO A 13 0.85 7.76 10.90
CA PRO A 13 2.04 8.50 11.32
C PRO A 13 3.33 7.93 10.73
N PHE A 14 3.29 6.66 10.30
CA PHE A 14 4.29 6.01 9.46
C PHE A 14 4.68 6.81 8.20
N ALA A 15 3.70 7.39 7.47
CA ALA A 15 3.97 8.13 6.23
C ALA A 15 4.77 9.42 6.46
N LYS A 16 4.68 10.00 7.67
CA LYS A 16 5.41 11.22 8.07
C LYS A 16 6.62 10.92 8.98
N ALA A 17 6.83 9.67 9.37
CA ALA A 17 7.89 9.27 10.28
C ALA A 17 9.27 9.28 9.59
N GLY A 18 10.28 9.83 10.26
CA GLY A 18 11.68 9.73 9.84
C GLY A 18 12.21 8.28 9.87
N ILE A 19 13.36 8.03 9.24
CA ILE A 19 13.93 6.69 9.05
C ILE A 19 14.07 5.92 10.38
N PHE A 20 14.65 6.55 11.40
CA PHE A 20 14.81 5.92 12.72
C PHE A 20 13.46 5.60 13.37
N SER A 21 12.48 6.50 13.29
CA SER A 21 11.13 6.29 13.84
C SER A 21 10.41 5.13 13.16
N ARG A 22 10.61 4.95 11.83
CA ARG A 22 10.08 3.80 11.09
C ARG A 22 10.71 2.48 11.54
N ILE A 23 12.03 2.45 11.74
CA ILE A 23 12.77 1.25 12.18
C ILE A 23 12.41 0.87 13.62
N THR A 24 12.33 1.86 14.52
CA THR A 24 12.06 1.61 15.94
C THR A 24 10.56 1.52 16.26
N PHE A 25 9.70 1.54 15.23
CA PHE A 25 8.24 1.53 15.37
C PHE A 25 7.70 2.60 16.33
N TRP A 26 8.44 3.70 16.51
CA TRP A 26 8.11 4.72 17.50
C TRP A 26 6.79 5.44 17.20
N TRP A 27 6.41 5.45 15.92
CA TRP A 27 5.14 5.99 15.42
C TRP A 27 3.90 5.21 15.90
N VAL A 28 4.06 3.98 16.42
CA VAL A 28 2.98 3.14 16.96
C VAL A 28 2.71 3.44 18.44
N ASN A 29 3.68 4.00 19.17
CA ASN A 29 3.57 4.28 20.61
C ASN A 29 2.34 5.13 21.00
N PRO A 30 1.97 6.19 20.24
CA PRO A 30 0.75 6.96 20.53
C PRO A 30 -0.54 6.15 20.35
N LEU A 31 -0.56 5.17 19.44
CA LEU A 31 -1.70 4.28 19.23
C LEU A 31 -1.84 3.30 20.40
N MET A 32 -0.73 2.71 20.85
CA MET A 32 -0.70 1.81 22.01
C MET A 32 -1.13 2.50 23.31
N LYS A 33 -0.71 3.76 23.51
CA LYS A 33 -1.14 4.54 24.68
C LYS A 33 -2.65 4.78 24.68
N ARG A 34 -3.23 5.13 23.52
CA ARG A 34 -4.69 5.31 23.37
C ARG A 34 -5.46 4.01 23.58
N GLY A 35 -4.97 2.89 23.06
CA GLY A 35 -5.59 1.58 23.26
C GLY A 35 -5.57 1.06 24.70
N ARG A 36 -4.71 1.63 25.56
CA ARG A 36 -4.72 1.37 27.00
C ARG A 36 -5.78 2.19 27.75
N GLU A 37 -6.07 3.39 27.26
CA GLU A 37 -7.01 4.34 27.88
C GLU A 37 -8.45 4.09 27.44
N LYS A 38 -8.67 3.63 26.20
CA LYS A 38 -9.96 3.27 25.64
C LYS A 38 -9.86 2.08 24.70
N ASN A 39 -10.96 1.36 24.50
CA ASN A 39 -11.05 0.41 23.38
C ASN A 39 -10.91 1.20 22.08
N LEU A 40 -10.01 0.75 21.21
CA LEU A 40 -9.81 1.36 19.90
C LEU A 40 -11.02 1.02 19.03
N GLU A 41 -11.64 2.06 18.46
CA GLU A 41 -12.67 1.92 17.44
C GLU A 41 -12.03 2.06 16.05
N ASP A 42 -12.71 1.59 15.02
CA ASP A 42 -12.19 1.61 13.64
C ASP A 42 -11.83 3.03 13.16
N GLU A 43 -12.50 4.06 13.70
CA GLU A 43 -12.21 5.46 13.39
C GLU A 43 -10.87 5.96 13.98
N ASP A 44 -10.37 5.33 15.05
CA ASP A 44 -9.08 5.68 15.65
C ASP A 44 -7.88 5.08 14.89
N ILE A 45 -8.15 4.10 14.01
CA ILE A 45 -7.13 3.42 13.23
C ILE A 45 -6.80 4.27 12.01
N PRO A 46 -5.55 4.76 11.89
CA PRO A 46 -5.19 5.61 10.78
C PRO A 46 -5.17 4.82 9.46
N LYS A 47 -5.53 5.48 8.36
CA LYS A 47 -5.61 4.82 7.05
C LYS A 47 -4.22 4.51 6.50
N LEU A 48 -4.11 3.38 5.80
CA LEU A 48 -2.89 3.03 5.08
C LEU A 48 -2.51 4.13 4.08
N ARG A 49 -1.19 4.35 3.97
CA ARG A 49 -0.59 5.22 2.95
C ARG A 49 -0.99 4.70 1.57
N GLU A 50 -1.25 5.61 0.64
CA GLU A 50 -1.76 5.31 -0.70
C GLU A 50 -0.94 4.24 -1.44
N THR A 51 0.39 4.30 -1.34
CA THR A 51 1.29 3.33 -1.96
C THR A 51 1.11 1.90 -1.45
N ASP A 52 0.72 1.76 -0.19
CA ASP A 52 0.59 0.46 0.49
C ASP A 52 -0.84 -0.09 0.35
N ARG A 53 -1.74 0.61 -0.34
CA ARG A 53 -3.12 0.17 -0.58
C ARG A 53 -3.18 -0.92 -1.64
N ALA A 54 -4.20 -1.77 -1.53
CA ALA A 54 -4.44 -2.88 -2.46
C ALA A 54 -4.54 -2.42 -3.92
N GLU A 55 -5.16 -1.27 -4.18
CA GLU A 55 -5.26 -0.67 -5.51
C GLU A 55 -3.87 -0.43 -6.13
N ASN A 56 -2.98 0.25 -5.42
CA ASN A 56 -1.65 0.53 -5.92
C ASN A 56 -0.81 -0.75 -6.07
N CYS A 57 -0.89 -1.68 -5.10
CA CYS A 57 -0.25 -2.99 -5.22
C CYS A 57 -0.76 -3.78 -6.43
N HIS A 58 -2.06 -3.72 -6.73
CA HIS A 58 -2.65 -4.38 -7.88
C HIS A 58 -2.15 -3.78 -9.20
N LEU A 59 -2.11 -2.45 -9.30
CA LEU A 59 -1.58 -1.76 -10.48
C LEU A 59 -0.12 -2.11 -10.74
N LEU A 60 0.73 -2.07 -9.70
CA LEU A 60 2.15 -2.46 -9.79
C LEU A 60 2.30 -3.91 -10.26
N PHE A 61 1.46 -4.81 -9.76
CA PHE A 61 1.46 -6.21 -10.17
C PHE A 61 1.10 -6.37 -11.66
N LEU A 62 0.03 -5.70 -12.12
CA LEU A 62 -0.39 -5.75 -13.52
C LEU A 62 0.67 -5.16 -14.46
N GLU A 63 1.30 -4.05 -14.05
CA GLU A 63 2.39 -3.45 -14.81
C GLU A 63 3.53 -4.45 -14.99
N GLN A 64 3.97 -5.09 -13.91
CA GLN A 64 5.04 -6.08 -13.95
C GLN A 64 4.66 -7.32 -14.77
N LEU A 65 3.43 -7.81 -14.62
CA LEU A 65 2.91 -8.94 -15.38
C LEU A 65 2.87 -8.63 -16.89
N SER A 66 2.48 -7.40 -17.27
CA SER A 66 2.50 -6.98 -18.67
C SER A 66 3.92 -6.88 -19.25
N LYS A 67 4.91 -6.48 -18.43
CA LYS A 67 6.32 -6.46 -18.83
C LYS A 67 6.82 -7.87 -19.11
N GLN A 68 6.48 -8.83 -18.24
CA GLN A 68 6.86 -10.24 -18.42
C GLN A 68 6.25 -10.85 -19.69
N GLN A 69 4.98 -10.55 -20.00
CA GLN A 69 4.34 -11.02 -21.23
C GLN A 69 4.97 -10.43 -22.51
N LYS A 70 5.47 -9.20 -22.45
CA LYS A 70 6.16 -8.56 -23.59
C LYS A 70 7.61 -9.04 -23.74
N SER A 71 8.25 -9.48 -22.65
CA SER A 71 9.64 -9.96 -22.66
C SER A 71 9.77 -11.48 -22.84
N ALA A 72 8.70 -12.24 -22.60
CA ALA A 72 8.64 -13.65 -22.97
C ALA A 72 8.29 -13.74 -24.47
N PRO A 73 9.21 -14.16 -25.36
CA PRO A 73 8.76 -14.61 -26.67
C PRO A 73 7.81 -15.78 -26.44
N SER A 74 6.69 -15.78 -27.15
CA SER A 74 5.77 -16.93 -27.22
C SER A 74 6.57 -18.22 -27.35
N ILE A 75 6.66 -19.00 -26.28
CA ILE A 75 7.20 -20.37 -26.31
C ILE A 75 6.22 -21.31 -27.05
N ASN A 76 5.13 -20.79 -27.63
CA ASN A 76 4.21 -21.58 -28.45
C ASN A 76 4.57 -21.67 -29.94
N ASP A 77 5.66 -21.05 -30.41
CA ASP A 77 6.12 -21.27 -31.80
C ASP A 77 7.04 -22.50 -31.95
N ARG A 78 7.23 -23.30 -30.88
CA ARG A 78 8.16 -24.44 -30.87
C ARG A 78 7.52 -25.83 -30.93
N ALA A 79 6.20 -25.92 -31.14
CA ALA A 79 5.47 -27.19 -31.19
C ALA A 79 4.73 -27.49 -32.51
N GLU A 80 5.06 -26.80 -33.61
CA GLU A 80 4.54 -27.11 -34.97
C GLU A 80 5.64 -27.44 -36.01
N LEU A 81 6.86 -27.78 -35.56
CA LEU A 81 7.94 -28.26 -36.45
C LEU A 81 8.37 -29.72 -36.19
N GLU A 82 7.55 -30.48 -35.47
CA GLU A 82 7.57 -31.95 -35.58
C GLU A 82 6.23 -32.45 -36.12
N CYS A 83 6.04 -32.27 -37.44
CA CYS A 83 5.43 -33.26 -38.32
C CYS A 83 5.97 -33.08 -39.75
#